data_AF-A0A7C5YTW2-F1
#
_entry.id   AF-A0A7C5YTW2-F1
#
_cell.length_a   1.000
_cell.length_b   1.000
_cell.length_c   1.000
_cell.angle_alpha   90.00
_cell.angle_beta   90.00
_cell.angle_gamma   90.00
#
_symmetry.space_group_name_H-M   'P 1'
#
loop_
_entity.id
_entity.type
_entity.pdbx_description
1 polymer ?
#
loop_
_entity_poly.entity_id
_entity_poly.type
_entity_poly.pdbx_seq_one_letter_code
_entity_poly.pdbx_strand_id
1 'polypeptide(L)'
;MKILGIDTSTLCGSMALIEEQVLRAEINVNLGRKHTERLLPGLEWIFTELGIEPKELGAIVVGIGPGSFTGLRVGLSTAKGLAHSLGIP
;
A
#
# COMPACT_ATOMS: atom_id res chain seq x y z
N MET A 1 2.82 5.77 -15.67
CA MET A 1 3.57 5.27 -14.48
C MET A 1 2.57 4.80 -13.44
N LYS A 2 2.74 3.59 -12.89
CA LYS A 2 1.89 3.04 -11.84
C LYS A 2 2.48 3.36 -10.47
N ILE A 3 1.69 3.95 -9.58
CA ILE A 3 2.13 4.34 -8.24
C ILE A 3 1.21 3.70 -7.21
N LEU A 4 1.79 2.99 -6.25
CA LEU A 4 1.07 2.40 -5.13
C LEU A 4 1.14 3.33 -3.92
N GLY A 5 -0.01 3.76 -3.40
CA GLY A 5 -0.14 4.49 -2.16
C GLY A 5 -0.54 3.58 -1.00
N ILE A 6 0.10 3.72 0.15
CA ILE A 6 -0.21 2.98 1.39
C ILE A 6 -0.31 3.97 2.57
N ASP A 7 -1.41 3.92 3.31
CA ASP A 7 -1.52 4.60 4.60
C ASP A 7 -2.06 3.64 5.67
N THR A 8 -1.34 3.57 6.79
CA THR A 8 -1.70 2.76 7.96
C THR A 8 -1.60 3.58 9.24
N SER A 9 -1.70 4.91 9.12
CA SER A 9 -1.55 5.86 10.23
C SER A 9 -2.73 5.82 11.20
N THR A 10 -3.91 5.39 10.75
CA THR A 10 -5.13 5.33 11.56
C THR A 10 -5.60 3.89 11.80
N LEU A 11 -6.77 3.73 12.43
CA LEU A 11 -7.44 2.42 12.56
C LEU A 11 -7.96 1.90 11.21
N CYS A 12 -8.18 2.78 10.23
CA CYS A 12 -8.48 2.43 8.85
C CYS A 12 -7.19 2.51 8.04
N GLY A 13 -6.82 1.39 7.42
CA GLY A 13 -5.74 1.33 6.45
C GLY A 13 -6.28 1.56 5.06
N SER A 14 -5.55 2.33 4.27
CA SER A 14 -5.89 2.59 2.87
C SER A 14 -4.77 2.17 1.95
N MET A 15 -5.13 1.56 0.84
CA MET A 15 -4.22 1.24 -0.26
C MET A 15 -4.86 1.70 -1.56
N ALA A 16 -4.09 2.32 -2.45
CA ALA A 16 -4.60 2.79 -3.73
C ALA A 16 -3.55 2.64 -4.81
N LEU A 17 -3.99 2.35 -6.04
CA LEU A 17 -3.11 2.37 -7.21
C LEU A 17 -3.59 3.41 -8.20
N ILE A 18 -2.68 4.30 -8.57
CA ILE A 18 -2.91 5.29 -9.63
C ILE A 18 -2.06 4.96 -10.84
N GLU A 19 -2.62 5.19 -12.02
CA GLU A 19 -1.93 5.08 -13.30
C GLU A 19 -2.32 6.28 -14.15
N GLU A 20 -1.33 7.05 -14.60
CA GLU A 20 -1.56 8.23 -15.46
C GLU A 20 -2.57 9.22 -14.86
N GLN A 21 -2.47 9.49 -13.55
CA GLN A 21 -3.37 10.35 -12.78
C GLN A 21 -4.80 9.82 -12.62
N VAL A 22 -5.09 8.61 -13.08
CA VAL A 22 -6.38 7.93 -12.89
C VAL A 22 -6.27 6.96 -11.73
N LEU A 23 -7.21 7.05 -10.78
CA LEU A 23 -7.35 6.05 -9.73
C LEU A 23 -7.87 4.75 -10.35
N ARG A 24 -7.06 3.69 -10.25
CA ARG A 24 -7.39 2.37 -10.82
C ARG A 24 -8.07 1.46 -9.82
N ALA A 25 -7.61 1.49 -8.57
CA ALA A 25 -8.22 0.77 -7.47
C ALA A 25 -7.93 1.48 -6.15
N GLU A 26 -8.85 1.36 -5.20
CA GLU A 26 -8.64 1.70 -3.80
C GLU A 26 -9.28 0.66 -2.89
N ILE A 27 -8.68 0.47 -1.73
CA ILE A 27 -9.24 -0.29 -0.63
C ILE A 27 -9.10 0.54 0.62
N ASN A 28 -10.21 0.67 1.35
CA ASN A 28 -10.22 1.13 2.74
C ASN A 28 -10.63 -0.04 3.61
N VAL A 29 -9.74 -0.46 4.50
CA VAL A 29 -9.98 -1.60 5.38
C VAL A 29 -9.86 -1.16 6.84
N ASN A 30 -10.87 -1.48 7.64
CA ASN A 30 -10.75 -1.33 9.08
C ASN A 30 -9.69 -2.34 9.55
N LEU A 31 -8.50 -1.86 9.90
CA LEU A 31 -7.41 -2.73 10.29
C LEU A 31 -7.54 -3.18 11.75
N GLY A 32 -8.33 -2.48 12.58
CA GLY A 32 -8.43 -2.75 14.01
C GLY A 32 -7.05 -2.85 14.68
N ARG A 33 -6.77 -3.96 15.37
CA ARG A 33 -5.43 -4.29 15.91
C ARG A 33 -4.61 -5.23 15.00
N LYS A 34 -5.12 -5.58 13.82
CA LYS A 34 -4.60 -6.63 12.91
C LYS A 34 -4.10 -6.00 11.60
N HIS A 35 -3.21 -5.02 11.71
CA HIS A 35 -2.72 -4.24 10.57
C HIS A 35 -2.07 -5.12 9.49
N THR A 36 -1.21 -6.06 9.87
CA THR A 36 -0.47 -6.90 8.92
C THR A 36 -1.35 -7.94 8.21
N GLU A 37 -2.35 -8.49 8.90
CA GLU A 37 -3.22 -9.56 8.36
C GLU A 37 -4.11 -9.08 7.21
N ARG A 38 -4.34 -7.77 7.07
CA ARG A 38 -5.25 -7.19 6.08
C ARG A 38 -4.55 -6.37 5.01
N LEU A 39 -3.36 -5.82 5.31
CA LEU A 39 -2.61 -4.99 4.38
C LEU A 39 -2.13 -5.81 3.16
N LEU A 40 -1.39 -6.90 3.39
CA LEU A 40 -0.83 -7.68 2.29
C LEU A 40 -1.90 -8.35 1.41
N PRO A 41 -2.96 -8.97 1.96
CA PRO A 41 -4.06 -9.48 1.13
C PRO A 41 -4.79 -8.37 0.36
N GLY A 42 -4.88 -7.16 0.90
CA GLY A 42 -5.45 -6.01 0.18
C GLY A 42 -4.60 -5.60 -1.02
N LEU A 43 -3.27 -5.58 -0.88
CA LEU A 43 -2.35 -5.34 -2.00
C LEU A 43 -2.47 -6.43 -3.07
N GLU A 44 -2.49 -7.70 -2.66
CA GLU A 44 -2.66 -8.85 -3.56
C GLU A 44 -3.99 -8.77 -4.34
N TRP A 45 -5.06 -8.36 -3.67
CA TRP A 45 -6.35 -8.13 -4.32
C TRP A 45 -6.27 -7.02 -5.37
N ILE A 46 -5.63 -5.89 -5.08
CA ILE A 46 -5.47 -4.78 -6.05
C ILE A 46 -4.72 -5.27 -7.29
N PHE A 47 -3.61 -6.00 -7.10
CA PHE A 47 -2.83 -6.51 -8.22
C PHE A 47 -3.62 -7.51 -9.06
N THR A 48 -4.36 -8.40 -8.40
CA THR A 48 -5.19 -9.42 -9.05
C THR A 48 -6.32 -8.78 -9.85
N GLU A 49 -7.08 -7.85 -9.28
CA GLU A 49 -8.21 -7.21 -9.98
C GLU A 49 -7.78 -6.31 -11.13
N LEU A 50 -6.61 -5.68 -11.02
CA LEU A 50 -6.08 -4.88 -12.11
C LEU A 50 -5.31 -5.69 -13.14
N GLY A 51 -5.06 -6.99 -12.89
CA GLY A 51 -4.25 -7.85 -13.75
C GLY A 51 -2.82 -7.33 -13.96
N ILE A 52 -2.25 -6.72 -12.92
CA ILE A 52 -0.91 -6.11 -12.96
C ILE A 52 0.07 -6.92 -12.12
N GLU A 53 1.30 -7.05 -12.60
CA GLU A 53 2.37 -7.61 -11.78
C GLU A 53 3.03 -6.53 -10.91
N PRO A 54 3.53 -6.85 -9.69
CA PRO A 54 4.24 -5.88 -8.84
C PRO A 54 5.42 -5.20 -9.53
N LYS A 55 6.11 -5.90 -10.46
CA LYS A 55 7.23 -5.37 -11.25
C LYS A 55 6.85 -4.21 -12.18
N GLU A 56 5.57 -3.98 -12.39
CA GLU A 56 5.06 -2.89 -13.23
C GLU A 56 4.89 -1.58 -12.45
N LEU A 57 5.05 -1.62 -11.12
CA LEU A 57 5.07 -0.41 -10.28
C LEU A 57 6.30 0.43 -10.62
N GLY A 58 6.10 1.74 -10.72
CA GLY A 58 7.17 2.72 -10.89
C GLY A 58 7.58 3.42 -9.59
N ALA A 59 6.71 3.45 -8.59
CA ALA A 59 7.00 4.01 -7.27
C ALA A 59 6.02 3.52 -6.19
N ILE A 60 6.44 3.59 -4.92
CA ILE A 60 5.60 3.35 -3.76
C ILE A 60 5.60 4.59 -2.86
N VAL A 61 4.41 5.11 -2.55
CA VAL A 61 4.22 6.24 -1.64
C VAL A 61 3.60 5.73 -0.35
N VAL A 62 4.14 6.17 0.79
CA VAL A 62 3.68 5.73 2.11
C VAL A 62 3.44 6.90 3.03
N GLY A 63 2.32 6.88 3.75
CA GLY A 63 1.98 7.87 4.76
C GLY A 63 2.96 7.83 5.95
N ILE A 64 3.53 8.99 6.30
CA ILE A 64 4.54 9.12 7.36
C ILE A 64 3.97 9.60 8.71
N GLY A 65 2.66 9.80 8.79
CA GLY A 65 1.95 10.23 10.01
C GLY A 65 1.70 11.73 10.09
N PRO A 66 1.30 12.24 11.28
CA PRO A 66 1.25 11.54 12.58
C PRO A 66 0.19 10.43 12.63
N GLY A 67 0.35 9.46 13.55
CA GLY A 67 -0.58 8.34 13.66
C GLY A 67 -0.15 7.24 14.62
N SER A 68 -0.84 6.09 14.53
CA SER A 68 -0.54 4.86 15.26
C SER A 68 0.91 4.45 15.06
N PHE A 69 1.69 4.38 16.14
CA PHE A 69 3.09 3.95 16.09
C PHE A 69 3.27 2.57 15.47
N THR A 70 2.39 1.62 15.84
CA THR A 70 2.39 0.27 15.25
C THR A 70 1.95 0.31 13.80
N GLY A 71 0.87 1.04 13.50
CA GLY A 71 0.33 1.15 12.15
C GLY A 71 1.35 1.71 11.17
N LEU A 72 1.95 2.86 11.49
CA LEU A 72 2.99 3.51 10.69
C LEU A 72 4.17 2.58 10.41
N ARG A 73 4.65 1.85 11.42
CA ARG A 73 5.77 0.90 11.23
C ARG A 73 5.41 -0.25 10.30
N VAL A 74 4.18 -0.76 10.35
CA VAL A 74 3.72 -1.80 9.42
C VAL A 74 3.73 -1.26 7.99
N GLY A 75 3.06 -0.13 7.74
CA GLY A 75 3.00 0.48 6.41
C GLY A 75 4.38 0.83 5.84
N LEU A 76 5.23 1.49 6.64
CA LEU A 76 6.60 1.84 6.26
C LEU A 76 7.45 0.61 5.96
N SER A 77 7.35 -0.45 6.78
CA SER A 77 8.16 -1.67 6.57
C SER A 77 7.70 -2.42 5.33
N THR A 78 6.39 -2.51 5.09
CA THR A 78 5.83 -3.12 3.89
C THR A 78 6.24 -2.34 2.63
N ALA A 79 6.06 -1.02 2.62
CA ALA A 79 6.46 -0.18 1.50
C ALA A 79 7.96 -0.30 1.21
N LYS A 80 8.81 -0.20 2.25
CA LYS A 80 10.26 -0.33 2.12
C LYS A 80 10.68 -1.70 1.60
N GLY A 81 10.05 -2.78 2.08
CA GLY A 81 10.33 -4.14 1.62
C GLY A 81 10.00 -4.34 0.13
N LEU A 82 8.82 -3.87 -0.29
CA LEU A 82 8.41 -3.92 -1.70
C LEU A 82 9.33 -3.06 -2.58
N ALA A 83 9.56 -1.81 -2.21
CA ALA A 83 10.41 -0.88 -2.96
C ALA A 83 11.83 -1.44 -3.12
N HIS A 84 12.40 -1.97 -2.04
CA HIS A 84 13.72 -2.61 -2.07
C HIS A 84 13.77 -3.84 -2.97
N SER A 85 12.75 -4.71 -2.90
CA SER A 85 12.67 -5.92 -3.74
C SER A 85 12.50 -5.61 -5.22
N LEU A 86 11.83 -4.50 -5.56
CA LEU A 86 11.51 -4.11 -6.93
C LEU A 86 12.55 -3.15 -7.52
N GLY A 87 13.45 -2.59 -6.70
CA GLY A 87 14.44 -1.60 -7.14
C GLY A 87 13.82 -0.27 -7.56
N ILE A 88 12.69 0.10 -6.94
CA ILE A 88 11.92 1.31 -7.27
C ILE A 88 11.91 2.29 -6.09
N PRO A 89 11.71 3.59 -6.35
CA PRO A 89 11.55 4.59 -5.30
C PRO A 89 10.29 4.37 -4.44
#